data_AF-A0ABC8A7M5-F1
#
_entry.id   AF-A0ABC8A7M5-F1
#
_cell.length_a   1.000
_cell.length_b   1.000
_cell.length_c   1.000
_cell.angle_alpha   90.00
_cell.angle_beta   90.00
_cell.angle_gamma   90.00
#
_symmetry.space_group_name_H-M   'P 1'
#
loop_
_entity.id
_entity.type
_entity.pdbx_description
1 polymer ?
#
loop_
_entity_poly.entity_id
_entity_poly.type
_entity_poly.pdbx_seq_one_letter_code
_entity_poly.pdbx_strand_id
1 'polypeptide(L)'
;MNKLEITSFEYAVAVLNELASNNNESFVPFEIVWNTTLGPAKARTIIYDGTTPIISETIIGSDYIDRVFYNPRIKESDIFSFIRHEIFGYFEDKFSGLQHKSLIERHDLLMIKLLELSKLDITSELTTPNYSTIFDFELIDGSMKLPFIHSDSIEIKEPISLISKN
;
A
#
# COMPACT_ATOMS: atom_id res chain seq x y z
N MET A 1 -9.81 9.76 4.63
CA MET A 1 -9.65 8.31 4.81
C MET A 1 -9.06 8.08 6.19
N ASN A 2 -9.43 7.01 6.87
CA ASN A 2 -8.76 6.62 8.10
C ASN A 2 -7.41 5.94 7.77
N LYS A 3 -6.54 5.80 8.77
CA LYS A 3 -5.21 5.20 8.61
C LYS A 3 -5.25 3.82 7.97
N LEU A 4 -6.23 3.00 8.34
CA LEU A 4 -6.38 1.65 7.82
C LEU A 4 -6.68 1.66 6.32
N GLU A 5 -7.58 2.52 5.87
CA GLU A 5 -7.90 2.69 4.46
C GLU A 5 -6.69 3.18 3.64
N ILE A 6 -5.89 4.10 4.19
CA ILE A 6 -4.66 4.60 3.55
C ILE A 6 -3.66 3.46 3.37
N THR A 7 -3.39 2.72 4.44
CA THR A 7 -2.47 1.58 4.43
C THR A 7 -2.95 0.44 3.54
N SER A 8 -4.26 0.14 3.52
CA SER A 8 -4.85 -0.83 2.58
C SER A 8 -4.63 -0.43 1.13
N PHE A 9 -4.89 0.83 0.80
CA PHE A 9 -4.75 1.32 -0.56
C PHE A 9 -3.28 1.34 -1.01
N GLU A 10 -2.37 1.76 -0.13
CA GLU A 10 -0.93 1.69 -0.40
C GLU A 10 -0.49 0.25 -0.71
N TYR A 11 -0.95 -0.71 0.10
CA TYR A 11 -0.61 -2.10 -0.12
C TYR A 11 -1.24 -2.65 -1.40
N ALA A 12 -2.47 -2.26 -1.73
CA ALA A 12 -3.12 -2.65 -2.99
C ALA A 12 -2.29 -2.24 -4.22
N VAL A 13 -1.76 -1.01 -4.21
CA VAL A 13 -0.85 -0.53 -5.26
C VAL A 13 0.46 -1.33 -5.28
N ALA A 14 1.04 -1.64 -4.11
CA ALA A 14 2.25 -2.44 -4.01
C ALA A 14 2.07 -3.86 -4.59
N VAL A 15 0.95 -4.53 -4.29
CA VAL A 15 0.63 -5.86 -4.82
C VAL A 15 0.40 -5.82 -6.33
N LEU A 16 -0.30 -4.80 -6.84
CA LEU A 16 -0.44 -4.63 -8.29
C LEU A 16 0.92 -4.43 -8.97
N ASN A 17 1.78 -3.59 -8.39
CA ASN A 17 3.12 -3.35 -8.92
C ASN A 17 3.95 -4.65 -8.98
N GLU A 18 3.87 -5.49 -7.94
CA GLU A 18 4.49 -6.82 -7.93
C GLU A 18 3.97 -7.68 -9.09
N LEU A 19 2.64 -7.81 -9.21
CA LEU A 19 2.00 -8.59 -10.27
C LEU A 19 2.38 -8.12 -11.67
N ALA A 20 2.30 -6.81 -11.92
CA ALA A 20 2.59 -6.23 -13.21
C ALA A 20 4.08 -6.35 -13.58
N SER A 21 4.98 -6.16 -12.62
CA SER A 21 6.43 -6.33 -12.83
C SER A 21 6.81 -7.78 -13.14
N ASN A 22 6.18 -8.75 -12.47
CA ASN A 22 6.41 -10.18 -12.72
C ASN A 22 5.93 -10.63 -14.12
N ASN A 23 4.97 -9.91 -14.71
CA ASN A 23 4.40 -10.24 -16.02
C ASN A 23 5.01 -9.41 -17.17
N ASN A 24 5.69 -8.30 -16.87
CA ASN A 24 6.31 -7.43 -17.85
C ASN A 24 7.54 -6.73 -17.25
N GLU A 25 8.74 -7.14 -17.65
CA GLU A 25 10.01 -6.55 -17.18
C GLU A 25 10.17 -5.06 -17.53
N SER A 26 9.43 -4.56 -18.53
CA SER A 26 9.42 -3.14 -18.90
C SER A 26 8.40 -2.31 -18.12
N PHE A 27 7.62 -2.94 -17.23
CA PHE A 27 6.64 -2.24 -16.42
C PHE A 27 7.32 -1.30 -15.42
N VAL A 28 6.82 -0.07 -15.36
CA VAL A 28 7.26 0.93 -14.38
C VAL A 28 6.25 0.95 -13.23
N PRO A 29 6.68 0.66 -11.98
CA PRO A 29 5.80 0.70 -10.82
C PRO A 29 5.12 2.05 -10.59
N PHE A 30 3.87 1.99 -10.15
CA PHE A 30 3.11 3.15 -9.72
C PHE A 30 3.58 3.66 -8.36
N GLU A 31 3.62 4.98 -8.22
CA GLU A 31 3.71 5.71 -6.97
C GLU A 31 2.40 6.45 -6.71
N ILE A 32 2.04 6.61 -5.44
CA ILE A 32 0.83 7.33 -5.03
C ILE A 32 1.19 8.77 -4.72
N VAL A 33 0.38 9.69 -5.24
CA VAL A 33 0.35 11.07 -4.78
C VAL A 33 -0.85 11.22 -3.85
N TRP A 34 -0.57 11.59 -2.61
CA TRP A 34 -1.53 11.81 -1.55
C TRP A 34 -1.90 13.29 -1.43
N ASN A 35 -3.16 13.58 -1.17
CA ASN A 35 -3.56 14.88 -0.65
C ASN A 35 -3.37 14.91 0.86
N THR A 36 -2.55 15.82 1.37
CA THR A 36 -2.27 15.95 2.81
C THR A 36 -2.61 17.35 3.31
N THR A 37 -2.62 17.56 4.63
CA THR A 37 -2.79 18.90 5.21
C THR A 37 -1.71 19.90 4.81
N LEU A 38 -0.52 19.43 4.39
CA LEU A 38 0.57 20.28 3.91
C LEU A 38 0.60 20.45 2.39
N GLY A 39 -0.30 19.78 1.66
CA GLY A 39 -0.36 19.76 0.20
C GLY A 39 -0.13 18.38 -0.42
N PRO A 40 -0.05 18.28 -1.75
CA PRO A 40 0.25 17.03 -2.45
C PRO A 40 1.60 16.46 -2.03
N ALA A 41 1.65 15.19 -1.64
CA ALA A 41 2.85 14.55 -1.13
C ALA A 41 3.00 13.10 -1.60
N LYS A 42 4.23 12.61 -1.63
CA LYS A 42 4.56 11.19 -1.57
C LYS A 42 4.79 10.82 -0.12
N ALA A 43 4.34 9.62 0.24
CA ALA A 43 4.44 9.10 1.60
C ALA A 43 4.24 7.59 1.58
N ARG A 44 4.86 6.91 2.54
CA ARG A 44 4.68 5.48 2.78
C ARG A 44 4.22 5.27 4.21
N THR A 45 3.28 4.36 4.40
CA THR A 45 2.72 4.01 5.70
C THR A 45 3.08 2.60 6.11
N ILE A 46 3.60 1.77 5.18
CA ILE A 46 3.90 0.36 5.44
C ILE A 46 5.41 0.16 5.65
N ILE A 47 5.76 -0.58 6.71
CA ILE A 47 7.11 -1.07 6.95
C ILE A 47 7.29 -2.42 6.25
N TYR A 48 8.40 -2.59 5.56
CA TYR A 48 8.76 -3.83 4.85
C TYR A 48 10.09 -4.38 5.34
N ASP A 49 10.19 -5.71 5.42
CA ASP A 49 11.45 -6.45 5.45
C ASP A 49 11.64 -7.14 4.09
N GLY A 50 12.55 -6.59 3.29
CA GLY A 50 12.60 -6.90 1.86
C GLY A 50 11.29 -6.53 1.16
N THR A 51 10.57 -7.53 0.66
CA THR A 51 9.24 -7.37 0.02
C THR A 51 8.07 -7.74 0.93
N THR A 52 8.36 -8.16 2.17
CA THR A 52 7.35 -8.68 3.10
C THR A 52 6.86 -7.56 4.01
N PRO A 53 5.58 -7.15 3.94
CA PRO A 53 5.04 -6.16 4.87
C PRO A 53 5.01 -6.71 6.31
N ILE A 54 5.35 -5.83 7.24
CA ILE A 54 5.30 -6.10 8.68
C ILE A 54 3.96 -5.60 9.22
N ILE A 55 3.30 -6.43 10.03
CA ILE A 55 2.07 -6.12 10.75
C ILE A 55 2.40 -5.35 12.03
N SER A 56 3.36 -5.83 12.81
CA SER A 56 3.72 -5.11 14.03
C SER A 56 5.19 -5.22 14.35
N GLU A 57 5.71 -4.16 14.95
CA GLU A 57 7.03 -4.13 15.57
C GLU A 57 6.86 -3.83 17.05
N THR A 58 7.58 -4.55 17.91
CA THR A 58 7.61 -4.28 19.35
C THR A 58 9.05 -4.38 19.84
N ILE A 59 9.47 -3.43 20.67
CA ILE A 59 10.79 -3.50 21.32
C ILE A 59 10.66 -4.42 22.53
N ILE A 60 11.47 -5.48 22.59
CA ILE A 60 11.50 -6.43 23.69
C ILE A 60 12.90 -6.59 24.27
N GLY A 61 12.99 -6.79 25.59
CA GLY A 61 14.25 -7.05 26.28
C GLY A 61 15.31 -5.97 26.06
N SER A 62 16.52 -6.38 25.66
CA SER A 62 17.69 -5.53 25.42
C SER A 62 17.68 -4.88 24.03
N ASP A 63 16.65 -4.09 23.73
CA ASP A 63 16.49 -3.36 22.47
C ASP A 63 16.37 -4.24 21.21
N TYR A 64 15.91 -5.49 21.37
CA TYR A 64 15.58 -6.34 20.22
C TYR A 64 14.23 -5.93 19.64
N ILE A 65 14.14 -5.83 18.31
CA ILE A 65 12.91 -5.52 17.60
C ILE A 65 12.26 -6.84 17.18
N ASP A 66 11.17 -7.20 17.86
CA ASP A 66 10.33 -8.31 17.45
C ASP A 66 9.36 -7.87 16.35
N ARG A 67 9.18 -8.72 15.34
CA ARG A 67 8.42 -8.42 14.13
C ARG A 67 7.40 -9.50 13.84
N VAL A 68 6.14 -9.09 13.68
CA VAL A 68 5.08 -9.96 13.16
C VAL A 68 4.89 -9.66 11.68
N PHE A 69 5.07 -10.67 10.84
CA PHE A 69 4.88 -10.57 9.39
C PHE A 69 3.45 -10.96 8.99
N TYR A 70 3.01 -10.47 7.83
CA TYR A 70 1.74 -10.90 7.24
C TYR A 70 1.76 -12.39 6.84
N ASN A 71 0.59 -13.02 6.73
CA ASN A 71 0.44 -14.42 6.32
C ASN A 71 -0.24 -14.57 4.94
N PRO A 72 0.54 -14.62 3.84
CA PRO A 72 0.00 -14.61 2.47
C PRO A 72 -0.92 -15.79 2.13
N ARG A 73 -1.00 -16.83 2.95
CA ARG A 73 -1.78 -18.05 2.66
C ARG A 73 -3.21 -17.99 3.16
N ILE A 74 -3.51 -17.13 4.13
CA ILE A 74 -4.81 -17.08 4.79
C ILE A 74 -5.38 -15.68 4.59
N LYS A 75 -6.36 -15.55 3.70
CA LYS A 75 -6.99 -14.27 3.34
C LYS A 75 -7.47 -13.50 4.57
N GLU A 76 -8.05 -14.20 5.54
CA GLU A 76 -8.68 -13.61 6.73
C GLU A 76 -7.72 -13.43 7.92
N SER A 77 -6.41 -13.61 7.74
CA SER A 77 -5.46 -13.54 8.86
C SER A 77 -5.11 -12.11 9.27
N ASP A 78 -4.84 -11.27 8.28
CA ASP A 78 -4.42 -9.89 8.44
C ASP A 78 -4.81 -9.07 7.21
N ILE A 79 -4.74 -7.75 7.36
CA ILE A 79 -5.14 -6.82 6.30
C ILE A 79 -4.35 -6.99 5.01
N PHE A 80 -3.04 -7.20 5.08
CA PHE A 80 -2.22 -7.33 3.88
C PHE A 80 -2.56 -8.63 3.16
N SER A 81 -2.80 -9.70 3.91
CA SER A 81 -3.26 -10.97 3.35
C SER A 81 -4.62 -10.84 2.67
N PHE A 82 -5.56 -10.11 3.27
CA PHE A 82 -6.86 -9.84 2.65
C PHE A 82 -6.71 -9.11 1.31
N ILE A 83 -6.01 -7.97 1.34
CA ILE A 83 -5.81 -7.09 0.18
C ILE A 83 -5.07 -7.83 -0.93
N ARG A 84 -4.05 -8.64 -0.58
CA ARG A 84 -3.34 -9.47 -1.55
C ARG A 84 -4.30 -10.39 -2.30
N HIS A 85 -5.17 -11.10 -1.58
CA HIS A 85 -6.14 -12.00 -2.22
C HIS A 85 -7.16 -11.26 -3.09
N GLU A 86 -7.62 -10.07 -2.69
CA GLU A 86 -8.52 -9.24 -3.52
C GLU A 86 -7.85 -8.80 -4.82
N ILE A 87 -6.61 -8.31 -4.75
CA ILE A 87 -5.86 -7.87 -5.92
C ILE A 87 -5.53 -9.05 -6.84
N PHE A 88 -5.02 -10.15 -6.30
CA PHE A 88 -4.76 -11.36 -7.09
C PHE A 88 -6.04 -11.91 -7.71
N GLY A 89 -7.14 -11.98 -6.95
CA GLY A 89 -8.43 -12.46 -7.47
C GLY A 89 -8.97 -11.64 -8.64
N TYR A 90 -8.67 -10.34 -8.70
CA TYR A 90 -9.11 -9.47 -9.78
C TYR A 90 -8.13 -9.38 -10.97
N PHE A 91 -6.81 -9.34 -10.72
CA PHE A 91 -5.81 -9.09 -11.75
C PHE A 91 -5.05 -10.34 -12.22
N GLU A 92 -5.04 -11.43 -11.45
CA GLU A 92 -4.40 -12.68 -11.84
C GLU A 92 -5.41 -13.58 -12.57
N ASP A 93 -5.03 -14.04 -13.75
CA ASP A 93 -5.68 -15.11 -14.49
C ASP A 93 -4.83 -16.39 -14.39
N LYS A 94 -5.48 -17.50 -14.06
CA LYS A 94 -4.82 -18.80 -13.80
C LYS A 94 -4.09 -19.37 -15.02
N PHE A 95 -4.34 -18.86 -16.23
CA PHE A 95 -3.82 -19.44 -17.48
C PHE A 95 -2.97 -18.48 -18.30
N SER A 96 -3.22 -17.17 -18.24
CA SER A 96 -2.61 -16.14 -19.08
C SER A 96 -1.75 -15.12 -18.32
N GLY A 97 -1.61 -15.28 -16.99
CA GLY A 97 -0.86 -14.38 -16.14
C GLY A 97 -1.72 -13.18 -15.73
N LEU A 98 -1.38 -11.98 -16.21
CA LEU A 98 -2.10 -10.75 -15.87
C LEU A 98 -3.33 -10.51 -16.77
N GLN A 99 -4.52 -10.43 -16.18
CA GLN A 99 -5.74 -9.96 -16.85
C GLN A 99 -6.00 -8.47 -16.62
N HIS A 100 -6.99 -7.92 -17.34
CA HIS A 100 -7.34 -6.49 -17.27
C HIS A 100 -6.20 -5.52 -17.60
N LYS A 101 -5.28 -5.90 -18.50
CA LYS A 101 -4.12 -5.07 -18.89
C LYS A 101 -4.51 -3.66 -19.37
N SER A 102 -5.63 -3.54 -20.08
CA SER A 102 -6.16 -2.23 -20.52
C SER A 102 -6.59 -1.31 -19.37
N LEU A 103 -6.93 -1.86 -18.20
CA LEU A 103 -7.20 -1.08 -17.00
C LEU A 103 -5.91 -0.52 -16.39
N ILE A 104 -4.82 -1.31 -16.44
CA ILE A 104 -3.51 -0.89 -15.91
C ILE A 104 -2.98 0.34 -16.64
N GLU A 105 -3.24 0.44 -17.95
CA GLU A 105 -2.90 1.61 -18.78
C GLU A 105 -3.78 2.84 -18.50
N ARG A 106 -4.88 2.69 -17.75
CA ARG A 106 -5.84 3.74 -17.42
C ARG A 106 -5.73 4.10 -15.93
N HIS A 107 -4.71 4.88 -15.58
CA HIS A 107 -4.37 5.20 -14.19
C HIS A 107 -5.54 5.78 -13.38
N ASP A 108 -6.41 6.55 -14.04
CA ASP A 108 -7.64 7.13 -13.46
C ASP A 108 -8.63 6.04 -13.01
N LEU A 109 -8.94 5.10 -13.92
CA LEU A 109 -9.86 4.00 -13.64
C LEU A 109 -9.23 2.95 -12.73
N LEU A 110 -7.91 2.74 -12.86
CA LEU A 110 -7.14 1.84 -12.03
C LEU A 110 -7.18 2.29 -10.57
N MET A 111 -6.98 3.58 -10.29
CA MET A 111 -7.04 4.12 -8.93
C MET A 111 -8.41 3.86 -8.29
N ILE A 112 -9.49 4.08 -9.03
CA ILE A 112 -10.86 3.80 -8.57
C ILE A 112 -11.03 2.32 -8.23
N LYS A 113 -10.55 1.42 -9.11
CA LYS A 113 -10.66 -0.02 -8.88
C LYS A 113 -9.82 -0.49 -7.70
N LEU A 114 -8.61 0.02 -7.53
CA LEU A 114 -7.75 -0.31 -6.39
C LEU A 114 -8.37 0.19 -5.08
N LEU A 115 -8.97 1.39 -5.08
CA LEU A 115 -9.74 1.89 -3.94
C LEU A 115 -10.89 0.93 -3.59
N GLU A 116 -11.65 0.47 -4.57
CA GLU A 116 -12.73 -0.51 -4.37
C GLU A 116 -12.22 -1.82 -3.75
N LEU A 117 -11.17 -2.42 -4.33
CA LEU A 117 -10.58 -3.68 -3.86
C LEU A 117 -9.89 -3.54 -2.48
N SER A 118 -9.51 -2.32 -2.12
CA SER A 118 -8.85 -2.04 -0.84
C SER A 118 -9.82 -1.80 0.33
N LYS A 119 -11.12 -1.74 0.07
CA LYS A 119 -12.13 -1.53 1.12
C LYS A 119 -12.27 -2.78 1.98
N LEU A 120 -12.27 -2.57 3.29
CA LEU A 120 -12.59 -3.60 4.26
C LEU A 120 -14.05 -3.49 4.68
N ASP A 121 -14.74 -4.62 4.73
CA ASP A 121 -16.01 -4.70 5.44
C ASP A 121 -15.76 -4.62 6.95
N ILE A 122 -16.55 -3.76 7.62
CA ILE A 122 -16.42 -3.38 9.04
C ILE A 122 -16.50 -4.60 9.99
N THR A 123 -17.00 -5.74 9.51
CA THR A 123 -17.15 -6.98 10.29
C THR A 123 -15.91 -7.87 10.30
N SER A 124 -14.83 -7.50 9.62
CA SER A 124 -13.65 -8.34 9.48
C SER A 124 -12.71 -8.19 10.69
N GLU A 125 -12.54 -9.27 11.46
CA GLU A 125 -11.59 -9.34 12.60
C GLU A 125 -10.13 -9.53 12.11
N LEU A 126 -9.69 -8.70 11.16
CA LEU A 126 -8.34 -8.79 10.62
C LEU A 126 -7.32 -8.18 11.58
N THR A 127 -6.15 -8.81 11.69
CA THR A 127 -5.01 -8.16 12.34
C THR A 127 -4.56 -6.96 11.51
N THR A 128 -4.34 -5.81 12.16
CA THR A 128 -3.99 -4.55 11.49
C THR A 128 -2.66 -3.99 11.98
N PRO A 129 -1.98 -3.16 11.16
CA PRO A 129 -0.69 -2.62 11.57
C PRO A 129 -0.73 -1.68 12.78
N ASN A 130 0.26 -1.84 13.68
CA ASN A 130 0.29 -1.09 14.96
C ASN A 130 1.23 0.12 14.97
N TYR A 131 2.06 0.33 13.94
CA TYR A 131 3.01 1.45 13.89
C TYR A 131 2.33 2.75 13.46
N SER A 132 2.70 3.88 14.05
CA SER A 132 2.15 5.22 13.81
C SER A 132 3.09 6.14 13.02
N THR A 133 3.85 5.58 12.09
CA THR A 133 4.87 6.33 11.35
C THR A 133 4.53 6.43 9.87
N ILE A 134 4.68 7.63 9.31
CA ILE A 134 4.70 7.90 7.88
C ILE A 134 6.17 8.03 7.48
N PHE A 135 6.63 7.23 6.54
CA PHE A 135 7.99 7.20 6.03
C PHE A 135 8.13 7.91 4.69
N ASP A 136 9.35 8.33 4.37
CA ASP A 136 9.74 8.89 3.07
C ASP A 136 8.80 10.01 2.60
N PHE A 137 8.41 10.90 3.52
CA PHE A 137 7.49 11.99 3.24
C PHE A 137 8.17 13.06 2.39
N GLU A 138 7.59 13.37 1.24
CA GLU A 138 8.12 14.37 0.31
C GLU A 138 6.97 15.14 -0.34
N LEU A 139 6.92 16.47 -0.15
CA LEU A 139 5.98 17.31 -0.89
C LEU A 139 6.32 17.31 -2.38
N ILE A 140 5.31 17.30 -3.23
CA ILE A 140 5.50 17.27 -4.70
C ILE A 140 6.25 18.51 -5.21
N ASP A 141 6.15 19.64 -4.51
CA ASP A 141 6.87 20.87 -4.82
C ASP A 141 8.34 20.87 -4.33
N GLY A 142 8.78 19.83 -3.62
CA GLY A 142 10.14 19.68 -3.09
C GLY A 142 10.46 20.56 -1.89
N SER A 143 9.50 21.31 -1.34
CA SER A 143 9.73 22.25 -0.23
C SER A 143 10.00 21.54 1.10
N MET A 144 9.60 20.28 1.23
CA MET A 144 9.82 19.46 2.42
C MET A 144 10.10 18.01 2.04
N LYS A 145 11.16 17.46 2.66
CA LYS A 145 11.53 16.05 2.58
C LYS A 145 11.96 15.57 3.95
N LEU A 146 11.23 14.61 4.52
CA LEU A 146 11.48 14.05 5.85
C LEU A 146 11.57 12.53 5.76
N PRO A 147 12.56 11.90 6.43
CA PRO A 147 12.70 10.45 6.40
C PRO A 147 11.53 9.74 7.09
N PHE A 148 10.96 10.37 8.12
CA PHE A 148 9.76 9.91 8.79
C PHE A 148 9.03 11.06 9.49
N ILE A 149 7.74 10.85 9.75
CA ILE A 149 6.84 11.75 10.47
C ILE A 149 5.88 10.88 11.30
N HIS A 150 5.55 11.30 12.52
CA HIS A 150 4.49 10.63 13.29
C HIS A 150 3.12 10.87 12.63
N SER A 151 2.26 9.86 12.56
CA SER A 151 0.97 9.91 11.84
C SER A 151 0.02 10.97 12.36
N ASP A 152 0.19 11.39 13.61
CA ASP A 152 -0.64 12.43 14.23
C ASP A 152 -0.19 13.85 13.84
N SER A 153 0.99 14.00 13.25
CA SER A 153 1.53 15.30 12.85
C SER A 153 1.01 15.81 11.52
N ILE A 154 0.57 14.90 10.62
CA ILE A 154 0.06 15.21 9.28
C ILE A 154 -1.10 14.29 8.96
N GLU A 155 -2.20 14.87 8.49
CA GLU A 155 -3.33 14.09 7.99
C GLU A 155 -3.16 13.83 6.49
N ILE A 156 -3.16 12.55 6.11
CA ILE A 156 -3.36 12.10 4.73
C ILE A 156 -4.86 11.96 4.50
N LYS A 157 -5.41 12.65 3.51
CA LYS A 157 -6.86 12.73 3.26
C LYS A 157 -7.32 11.63 2.30
N GLU A 158 -6.69 11.56 1.14
CA GLU A 158 -7.05 10.66 0.04
C GLU A 158 -5.92 10.57 -1.00
N PRO A 159 -5.85 9.50 -1.81
CA PRO A 159 -5.01 9.48 -3.00
C PRO A 159 -5.62 10.39 -4.07
N ILE A 160 -4.79 11.19 -4.74
CA ILE A 160 -5.22 12.08 -5.82
C ILE A 160 -4.63 11.71 -7.18
N SER A 161 -3.58 10.89 -7.21
CA SER A 161 -3.00 10.41 -8.45
C SER A 161 -2.21 9.11 -8.27
N LEU A 162 -2.23 8.27 -9.30
CA LEU A 162 -1.24 7.22 -9.53
C LEU A 162 -0.31 7.70 -10.65
N ILE A 163 0.96 7.84 -10.33
CA ILE A 163 1.99 8.23 -11.29
C ILE A 163 2.93 7.05 -11.53
N SER A 164 3.32 6.81 -12.78
CA SER A 164 4.47 5.97 -13.09
C SER A 164 5.62 6.90 -13.49
N LYS A 165 6.81 6.70 -12.91
CA LYS A 165 7.99 7.50 -13.27
C LYS A 165 8.46 7.11 -14.68
N ASN A 166 8.12 7.91 -15.69
CA ASN A 166 8.80 7.84 -16.98
C ASN A 166 10.24 8.39 -16.88
#